data_AF-A0A2S2NLI3-F1
#
_entry.id   AF-A0A2S2NLI3-F1
#
_cell.length_a   1.000
_cell.length_b   1.000
_cell.length_c   1.000
_cell.angle_alpha   90.00
_cell.angle_beta   90.00
_cell.angle_gamma   90.00
#
_symmetry.space_group_name_H-M   'P 1'
#
loop_
_entity.id
_entity.type
_entity.pdbx_description
1 polymer ?
#
loop_
_entity_poly.entity_id
_entity_poly.type
_entity_poly.pdbx_seq_one_letter_code
_entity_poly.pdbx_strand_id
1 'polypeptide(L)'
;MTKNKGCEAFLSDLDKVPCIQIGEFKLRLELDDDLSPELLDVALKELRETPEQQEKSIAELKALLEKDNDLKVPLDNRAWLIRFLRPTKYYPESAHKLIKQYYQFKVKHSNIYDGLSPKTEKNIFDHDILHVLPKRDQSGRRILVIELGKKWKHKKCTLDEVYKGAVIFLEAAIMEPATQVAGAQVVFDMDGLSLQQTWQFSPPFAKRIVDWLQDSVPARVKGIHIVNQPMIFNVVFNFFKPFLREKLRSRVSSYI
;
A
#
# COMPACT_ATOMS: atom_id res chain seq x y z
N MET A 1 -19.58 13.88 -30.04
CA MET A 1 -18.22 13.79 -29.47
C MET A 1 -18.30 13.01 -28.16
N THR A 2 -18.18 11.70 -28.26
CA THR A 2 -18.12 10.79 -27.11
C THR A 2 -16.77 10.98 -26.44
N LYS A 3 -16.76 11.51 -25.20
CA LYS A 3 -15.55 11.53 -24.36
C LYS A 3 -15.02 10.11 -24.29
N ASN A 4 -13.77 9.95 -24.72
CA ASN A 4 -13.02 8.72 -24.61
C ASN A 4 -13.05 8.31 -23.12
N LYS A 5 -13.67 7.17 -22.79
CA LYS A 5 -13.59 6.60 -21.44
C LYS A 5 -12.17 6.05 -21.28
N GLY A 6 -11.23 6.95 -21.03
CA GLY A 6 -9.89 6.60 -20.59
C GLY A 6 -9.98 5.70 -19.35
N CYS A 7 -8.97 4.86 -19.15
CA CYS A 7 -8.85 4.00 -17.98
C CYS A 7 -9.08 4.85 -16.70
N GLU A 8 -10.26 4.74 -16.11
CA GLU A 8 -10.63 5.38 -14.84
C GLU A 8 -9.68 4.79 -13.80
N ALA A 9 -8.58 5.48 -13.50
CA ALA A 9 -7.79 5.15 -12.34
C ALA A 9 -8.68 5.43 -11.12
N PHE A 10 -8.92 4.40 -10.30
CA PHE A 10 -9.83 4.47 -9.17
C PHE A 10 -9.60 5.77 -8.38
N LEU A 11 -10.66 6.59 -8.30
CA LEU A 11 -10.81 7.80 -7.48
C LEU A 11 -9.95 9.02 -7.87
N SER A 12 -9.06 8.94 -8.87
CA SER A 12 -8.26 10.10 -9.30
C SER A 12 -9.05 11.17 -10.05
N ASP A 13 -10.21 10.79 -10.57
CA ASP A 13 -11.06 11.66 -11.41
C ASP A 13 -12.28 12.18 -10.63
N LEU A 14 -12.22 12.14 -9.29
CA LEU A 14 -13.30 12.64 -8.43
C LEU A 14 -13.21 14.16 -8.23
N ASP A 15 -14.24 14.87 -8.67
CA ASP A 15 -14.38 16.32 -8.40
C ASP A 15 -14.67 16.63 -6.91
N LYS A 16 -15.26 15.67 -6.18
CA LYS A 16 -15.55 15.78 -4.75
C LYS A 16 -15.16 14.50 -4.03
N VAL A 17 -14.22 14.63 -3.09
CA VAL A 17 -13.81 13.51 -2.25
C VAL A 17 -14.91 13.19 -1.23
N PRO A 18 -15.42 11.96 -1.19
CA PRO A 18 -16.42 11.58 -0.19
C PRO A 18 -15.84 11.74 1.21
N CYS A 19 -16.66 12.24 2.14
CA CYS A 19 -16.30 12.41 3.53
C CYS A 19 -17.42 11.93 4.45
N ILE A 20 -17.04 11.48 5.65
CA ILE A 20 -17.96 11.10 6.72
C ILE A 20 -17.76 12.10 7.86
N GLN A 21 -18.84 12.69 8.34
CA GLN A 21 -18.83 13.55 9.52
C GLN A 21 -19.23 12.72 10.75
N ILE A 22 -18.38 12.70 11.77
CA ILE A 22 -18.63 12.02 13.06
C ILE A 22 -18.38 13.03 14.18
N GLY A 23 -19.45 13.60 14.72
CA GLY A 23 -19.34 14.71 15.67
C GLY A 23 -18.61 15.89 15.03
N GLU A 24 -17.50 16.32 15.64
CA GLU A 24 -16.64 17.38 15.12
C GLU A 24 -15.58 16.88 14.11
N PHE A 25 -15.41 15.56 13.99
CA PHE A 25 -14.40 14.98 13.09
C PHE A 25 -14.94 14.80 11.68
N LYS A 26 -14.16 15.27 10.70
CA LYS A 26 -14.39 15.01 9.27
C LYS A 26 -13.38 13.98 8.78
N LEU A 27 -13.84 12.76 8.51
CA LEU A 27 -13.04 11.70 7.92
C LEU A 27 -13.12 11.78 6.40
N ARG A 28 -11.97 11.89 5.73
CA ARG A 28 -11.85 11.92 4.26
C ARG A 28 -10.51 11.34 3.83
N LEU A 29 -10.42 10.95 2.55
CA LEU A 29 -9.13 10.68 1.92
C LEU A 29 -8.39 12.00 1.69
N GLU A 30 -7.10 12.03 2.00
CA GLU A 30 -6.25 13.21 1.82
C GLU A 30 -5.66 13.23 0.41
N LEU A 31 -6.49 13.60 -0.57
CA LEU A 31 -6.10 13.64 -2.00
C LEU A 31 -5.57 15.02 -2.44
N ASP A 32 -5.61 16.01 -1.55
CA ASP A 32 -5.07 17.35 -1.80
C ASP A 32 -3.53 17.26 -1.92
N ASP A 33 -2.92 17.97 -2.87
CA ASP A 33 -1.45 17.96 -3.10
C ASP A 33 -0.70 18.99 -2.22
N ASP A 34 -1.36 19.50 -1.18
CA ASP A 34 -0.82 20.45 -0.23
C ASP A 34 0.06 19.74 0.81
N LEU A 35 1.33 19.53 0.45
CA LEU A 35 2.33 18.95 1.35
C LEU A 35 2.81 19.97 2.39
N SER A 36 2.98 19.54 3.64
CA SER A 36 3.58 20.40 4.67
C SER A 36 5.05 20.72 4.33
N PRO A 37 5.62 21.81 4.88
CA PRO A 37 7.04 22.14 4.70
C PRO A 37 7.98 20.98 5.02
N GLU A 38 7.66 20.19 6.06
CA GLU A 38 8.45 19.02 6.44
C GLU A 38 8.40 17.93 5.37
N LEU A 39 7.23 17.71 4.75
CA LEU A 39 7.08 16.74 3.67
C LEU A 39 7.73 17.21 2.37
N LEU A 40 7.71 18.51 2.07
CA LEU A 40 8.46 19.07 0.94
C LEU A 40 9.97 18.84 1.11
N ASP A 41 10.49 19.02 2.32
CA ASP A 41 11.89 18.73 2.64
C ASP A 41 12.23 17.23 2.45
N VAL A 42 11.34 16.34 2.90
CA VAL A 42 11.47 14.89 2.66
C VAL A 42 11.42 14.56 1.17
N ALA A 43 10.50 15.16 0.42
CA ALA A 43 10.37 14.96 -1.02
C ALA A 43 11.66 15.37 -1.74
N LEU A 44 12.22 16.53 -1.40
CA LEU A 44 13.49 17.00 -1.95
C LEU A 44 14.65 16.08 -1.57
N LYS A 45 14.86 15.81 -0.28
CA LYS A 45 16.05 15.10 0.23
C LYS A 45 16.02 13.60 -0.03
N GLU A 46 14.88 12.94 0.17
CA GLU A 46 14.78 11.48 0.04
C GLU A 46 14.38 11.03 -1.37
N LEU A 47 13.59 11.83 -2.09
CA LEU A 47 13.00 11.46 -3.38
C LEU A 47 13.59 12.23 -4.56
N ARG A 48 14.38 13.29 -4.33
CA ARG A 48 14.90 14.19 -5.38
C ARG A 48 13.79 14.94 -6.11
N GLU A 49 12.68 15.19 -5.41
CA GLU A 49 11.52 15.86 -5.97
C GLU A 49 11.77 17.38 -6.03
N THR A 50 11.89 17.89 -7.26
CA THR A 50 11.88 19.32 -7.59
C THR A 50 10.89 19.53 -8.73
N PRO A 51 10.33 20.74 -8.94
CA PRO A 51 9.43 21.00 -10.06
C PRO A 51 10.03 20.60 -11.41
N GLU A 52 11.30 20.93 -11.64
CA GLU A 52 12.02 20.62 -12.88
C GLU A 52 12.23 19.11 -13.06
N GLN A 53 12.64 18.41 -11.99
CA GLN A 53 12.83 16.96 -12.04
C GLN A 53 11.49 16.23 -12.24
N GLN A 54 10.41 16.73 -11.64
CA GLN A 54 9.08 16.16 -11.78
C GLN A 54 8.61 16.24 -13.24
N GLU A 55 8.66 17.42 -13.88
CA GLU A 55 8.28 17.56 -15.29
C GLU A 55 9.14 16.68 -16.21
N LYS A 56 10.46 16.71 -16.01
CA LYS A 56 11.40 15.90 -16.81
C LYS A 56 11.08 14.41 -16.69
N SER A 57 10.96 13.89 -15.48
CA SER A 57 10.72 12.46 -15.25
C SER A 57 9.33 12.02 -15.71
N ILE A 58 8.33 12.88 -15.64
CA ILE A 58 6.99 12.61 -16.19
C ILE A 58 7.09 12.46 -17.71
N ALA A 59 7.75 13.38 -18.41
CA ALA A 59 7.92 13.31 -19.86
C ALA A 59 8.68 12.05 -20.29
N GLU A 60 9.79 11.73 -19.60
CA GLU A 60 10.58 10.53 -19.86
C GLU A 60 9.78 9.24 -19.59
N LEU A 61 9.03 9.18 -18.47
CA LEU A 61 8.20 8.02 -18.15
C LEU A 61 7.07 7.82 -19.16
N LYS A 62 6.42 8.91 -19.61
CA LYS A 62 5.41 8.84 -20.68
C LYS A 62 6.00 8.25 -21.95
N ALA A 63 7.16 8.74 -22.39
CA ALA A 63 7.83 8.24 -23.59
C ALA A 63 8.24 6.76 -23.48
N LEU A 64 8.55 6.27 -22.27
CA LEU A 64 8.80 4.84 -22.03
C LEU A 64 7.49 4.03 -22.13
N LEU A 65 6.42 4.49 -21.51
CA LEU A 65 5.13 3.81 -21.49
C LEU A 65 4.45 3.79 -22.87
N GLU A 66 4.60 4.83 -23.68
CA GLU A 66 4.09 4.88 -25.07
C GLU A 66 4.77 3.85 -25.97
N LYS A 67 6.02 3.47 -25.68
CA LYS A 67 6.75 2.44 -26.42
C LYS A 67 6.43 1.01 -25.94
N ASP A 68 5.82 0.86 -24.76
CA ASP A 68 5.47 -0.43 -24.17
C ASP A 68 4.03 -0.82 -24.52
N ASN A 69 3.86 -1.44 -25.71
CA ASN A 69 2.56 -1.83 -26.25
C ASN A 69 1.81 -2.88 -25.42
N ASP A 70 2.49 -3.54 -24.47
CA ASP A 70 1.89 -4.56 -23.60
C ASP A 70 1.15 -3.94 -22.40
N LEU A 71 1.32 -2.63 -22.16
CA LEU A 71 0.75 -1.93 -21.01
C LEU A 71 -0.38 -0.97 -21.42
N LYS A 72 -1.50 -1.05 -20.68
CA LYS A 72 -2.59 -0.07 -20.76
C LYS A 72 -2.59 0.77 -19.48
N VAL A 73 -2.17 2.01 -19.60
CA VAL A 73 -1.99 2.94 -18.46
C VAL A 73 -2.66 4.29 -18.74
N PRO A 74 -3.08 5.03 -17.71
CA PRO A 74 -3.62 6.36 -17.88
C PRO A 74 -2.48 7.38 -18.08
N LEU A 75 -1.92 7.44 -19.29
CA LEU A 75 -0.77 8.31 -19.65
C LEU A 75 -1.00 9.79 -19.34
N ASP A 76 -2.24 10.27 -19.43
CA ASP A 76 -2.57 11.67 -19.20
C ASP A 76 -2.80 12.01 -17.72
N ASN A 77 -2.86 10.98 -16.86
CA ASN A 77 -3.08 11.16 -15.44
C ASN A 77 -1.77 11.43 -14.71
N ARG A 78 -1.48 12.72 -14.49
CA ARG A 78 -0.26 13.19 -13.81
C ARG A 78 -0.11 12.57 -12.41
N ALA A 79 -1.16 12.58 -11.60
CA ALA A 79 -1.13 12.05 -10.24
C ALA A 79 -0.81 10.55 -10.21
N TRP A 80 -1.38 9.79 -11.15
CA TRP A 80 -1.09 8.37 -11.33
C TRP A 80 0.37 8.13 -11.66
N LEU A 81 0.98 8.92 -12.55
CA LEU A 81 2.40 8.80 -12.90
C LEU A 81 3.31 9.15 -11.71
N ILE A 82 3.04 10.26 -11.02
CA ILE A 82 3.79 10.71 -9.84
C ILE A 82 3.82 9.63 -8.75
N ARG A 83 2.70 8.93 -8.55
CA ARG A 83 2.60 7.83 -7.58
C ARG A 83 3.66 6.75 -7.81
N PHE A 84 4.04 6.45 -9.04
CA PHE A 84 5.11 5.50 -9.36
C PHE A 84 6.50 6.12 -9.36
N LEU A 85 6.62 7.43 -9.65
CA LEU A 85 7.89 8.16 -9.64
C LEU A 85 8.42 8.43 -8.23
N ARG A 86 7.55 8.79 -7.27
CA ARG A 86 7.95 9.08 -5.88
C ARG A 86 8.70 7.91 -5.20
N PRO A 87 8.18 6.67 -5.16
CA PRO A 87 8.89 5.56 -4.52
C PRO A 87 10.18 5.16 -5.25
N THR A 88 10.31 5.52 -6.53
CA THR A 88 11.51 5.28 -7.34
C THR A 88 12.42 6.51 -7.44
N LYS A 89 12.22 7.53 -6.59
CA LYS A 89 13.06 8.74 -6.51
C LYS A 89 13.23 9.45 -7.85
N TYR A 90 12.13 9.49 -8.60
CA TYR A 90 12.03 10.13 -9.92
C TYR A 90 12.94 9.52 -11.00
N TYR A 91 13.38 8.25 -10.86
CA TYR A 91 14.04 7.51 -11.94
C TYR A 91 12.99 6.85 -12.86
N PRO A 92 12.80 7.32 -14.12
CA PRO A 92 11.71 6.87 -14.98
C PRO A 92 11.77 5.40 -15.35
N GLU A 93 12.94 4.84 -15.61
CA GLU A 93 13.12 3.42 -15.95
C GLU A 93 12.74 2.52 -14.76
N SER A 94 13.04 2.99 -13.54
CA SER A 94 12.64 2.29 -12.32
C SER A 94 11.13 2.36 -12.11
N ALA A 95 10.51 3.51 -12.37
CA ALA A 95 9.05 3.66 -12.32
C ALA A 95 8.35 2.78 -13.37
N HIS A 96 8.87 2.74 -14.60
CA HIS A 96 8.39 1.89 -15.67
C HIS A 96 8.44 0.40 -15.27
N LYS A 97 9.58 -0.05 -14.72
CA LYS A 97 9.73 -1.42 -14.20
C LYS A 97 8.72 -1.71 -13.09
N LEU A 98 8.54 -0.79 -12.14
CA LEU A 98 7.58 -0.93 -11.05
C LEU A 98 6.13 -1.03 -11.55
N ILE A 99 5.75 -0.25 -12.57
CA ILE A 99 4.42 -0.33 -13.20
C ILE A 99 4.20 -1.72 -13.80
N LYS A 100 5.19 -2.25 -14.55
CA LYS A 100 5.11 -3.62 -15.10
C LYS A 100 4.92 -4.65 -14.00
N GLN A 101 5.73 -4.57 -12.93
CA GLN A 101 5.63 -5.50 -11.80
C GLN A 101 4.28 -5.40 -11.09
N TYR A 102 3.77 -4.18 -10.87
CA TYR A 102 2.45 -3.95 -10.28
C TYR A 102 1.32 -4.62 -11.09
N TYR A 103 1.31 -4.47 -12.41
CA TYR A 103 0.29 -5.11 -13.26
C TYR A 103 0.48 -6.63 -13.38
N GLN A 104 1.71 -7.10 -13.58
CA GLN A 104 2.01 -8.53 -13.64
C GLN A 104 1.62 -9.24 -12.34
N PHE A 105 1.85 -8.59 -11.20
CA PHE A 105 1.44 -9.12 -9.90
C PHE A 105 -0.09 -9.27 -9.81
N LYS A 106 -0.85 -8.27 -10.26
CA LYS A 106 -2.32 -8.34 -10.30
C LYS A 106 -2.83 -9.44 -11.22
N VAL A 107 -2.25 -9.59 -12.41
CA VAL A 107 -2.60 -10.66 -13.36
C VAL A 107 -2.30 -12.04 -12.76
N LYS A 108 -1.10 -12.22 -12.18
CA LYS A 108 -0.68 -13.47 -11.55
C LYS A 108 -1.57 -13.86 -10.36
N HIS A 109 -2.11 -12.88 -9.64
CA HIS A 109 -2.93 -13.06 -8.46
C HIS A 109 -4.38 -12.62 -8.70
N SER A 110 -4.89 -12.81 -9.92
CA SER A 110 -6.24 -12.36 -10.33
C SER A 110 -7.34 -12.92 -9.44
N ASN A 111 -7.16 -14.12 -8.88
CA ASN A 111 -8.06 -14.71 -7.88
C ASN A 111 -8.25 -13.84 -6.60
N ILE A 112 -7.34 -12.90 -6.35
CA ILE A 112 -7.42 -11.92 -5.26
C ILE A 112 -7.92 -10.57 -5.75
N TYR A 113 -7.48 -10.13 -6.94
CA TYR A 113 -7.71 -8.76 -7.44
C TYR A 113 -9.00 -8.61 -8.26
N ASP A 114 -9.49 -9.66 -8.89
CA ASP A 114 -10.69 -9.61 -9.72
C ASP A 114 -11.92 -9.31 -8.85
N GLY A 115 -12.57 -8.18 -9.14
CA GLY A 115 -13.74 -7.72 -8.36
C GLY A 115 -13.40 -7.26 -6.94
N LEU A 116 -12.13 -7.03 -6.61
CA LEU A 116 -11.70 -6.58 -5.28
C LEU A 116 -12.27 -5.21 -4.96
N SER A 117 -13.15 -5.13 -3.95
CA SER A 117 -13.74 -3.87 -3.49
C SER A 117 -14.21 -3.98 -2.04
N PRO A 118 -14.38 -2.86 -1.32
CA PRO A 118 -14.99 -2.88 0.00
C PRO A 118 -16.38 -3.53 0.03
N LYS A 119 -17.13 -3.42 -1.08
CA LYS A 119 -18.48 -3.97 -1.20
C LYS A 119 -18.49 -5.50 -1.32
N THR A 120 -17.50 -6.08 -2.00
CA THR A 120 -17.36 -7.52 -2.21
C THR A 120 -16.66 -8.20 -1.04
N GLU A 121 -15.76 -7.49 -0.36
CA GLU A 121 -14.97 -7.98 0.77
C GLU A 121 -15.51 -7.51 2.14
N LYS A 122 -16.84 -7.45 2.32
CA LYS A 122 -17.44 -6.94 3.56
C LYS A 122 -17.01 -7.69 4.82
N ASN A 123 -16.82 -9.01 4.71
CA ASN A 123 -16.55 -9.86 5.86
C ASN A 123 -15.31 -9.44 6.66
N ILE A 124 -14.21 -9.03 6.00
CA ILE A 124 -13.01 -8.57 6.69
C ILE A 124 -13.25 -7.24 7.43
N PHE A 125 -14.05 -6.34 6.87
CA PHE A 125 -14.39 -5.06 7.50
C PHE A 125 -15.36 -5.25 8.68
N ASP A 126 -16.31 -6.19 8.56
CA ASP A 126 -17.25 -6.55 9.64
C ASP A 126 -16.54 -7.22 10.84
N HIS A 127 -15.35 -7.80 10.62
CA HIS A 127 -14.54 -8.38 11.69
C HIS A 127 -13.74 -7.37 12.51
N ASP A 128 -13.61 -6.12 12.03
CA ASP A 128 -13.02 -5.00 12.77
C ASP A 128 -11.58 -5.28 13.29
N ILE A 129 -10.75 -5.88 12.44
CA ILE A 129 -9.34 -6.22 12.75
C ILE A 129 -8.31 -5.46 11.89
N LEU A 130 -8.77 -4.52 11.06
CA LEU A 130 -7.93 -3.68 10.22
C LEU A 130 -8.29 -2.21 10.45
N HIS A 131 -7.34 -1.44 10.97
CA HIS A 131 -7.58 -0.05 11.37
C HIS A 131 -6.58 0.88 10.71
N VAL A 132 -7.06 1.78 9.87
CA VAL A 132 -6.27 2.92 9.41
C VAL A 132 -6.43 4.03 10.43
N LEU A 133 -5.34 4.42 11.10
CA LEU A 133 -5.44 5.47 12.11
C LEU A 133 -5.76 6.82 11.44
N PRO A 134 -6.68 7.61 12.03
CA PRO A 134 -7.07 8.90 11.46
C PRO A 134 -5.90 9.89 11.48
N LYS A 135 -5.03 9.79 12.49
CA LYS A 135 -3.82 10.61 12.60
C LYS A 135 -2.63 9.87 12.01
N ARG A 136 -1.75 10.64 11.36
CA ARG A 136 -0.43 10.20 10.93
C ARG A 136 0.54 10.18 12.11
N ASP A 137 1.66 9.50 11.96
CA ASP A 137 2.74 9.58 12.95
C ASP A 137 3.51 10.91 12.89
N GLN A 138 4.49 11.08 13.77
CA GLN A 138 5.30 12.29 13.87
C GLN A 138 6.12 12.62 12.62
N SER A 139 6.23 11.71 11.66
CA SER A 139 6.91 11.91 10.38
C SER A 139 5.92 11.95 9.21
N GLY A 140 4.62 12.12 9.47
CA GLY A 140 3.58 12.19 8.45
C GLY A 140 3.20 10.84 7.82
N ARG A 141 3.66 9.72 8.38
CA ARG A 141 3.40 8.39 7.81
C ARG A 141 2.00 7.91 8.16
N ARG A 142 1.33 7.28 7.20
CA ARG A 142 0.03 6.63 7.43
C ARG A 142 0.25 5.35 8.25
N ILE A 143 -0.64 5.05 9.20
CA ILE A 143 -0.51 3.89 10.08
C ILE A 143 -1.67 2.92 9.83
N LEU A 144 -1.36 1.68 9.50
CA LEU A 144 -2.30 0.57 9.43
C LEU A 144 -2.04 -0.37 10.61
N VAL A 145 -3.05 -0.63 11.43
CA VAL A 145 -3.01 -1.62 12.51
C VAL A 145 -3.79 -2.86 12.08
N ILE A 146 -3.19 -4.04 12.26
CA ILE A 146 -3.75 -5.34 11.90
C ILE A 146 -3.72 -6.22 13.15
N GLU A 147 -4.90 -6.61 13.65
CA GLU A 147 -5.04 -7.38 14.88
C GLU A 147 -5.20 -8.88 14.57
N LEU A 148 -4.11 -9.64 14.61
CA LEU A 148 -4.07 -11.08 14.24
C LEU A 148 -3.99 -12.03 15.43
N GLY A 149 -4.12 -11.51 16.64
CA GLY A 149 -4.22 -12.30 17.86
C GLY A 149 -5.65 -12.75 18.17
N LYS A 150 -6.09 -12.53 19.41
CA LYS A 150 -7.37 -13.00 19.97
C LYS A 150 -8.62 -12.53 19.21
N LYS A 151 -8.55 -11.37 18.54
CA LYS A 151 -9.68 -10.82 17.77
C LYS A 151 -9.89 -11.54 16.44
N TRP A 152 -8.84 -12.10 15.84
CA TRP A 152 -8.93 -12.71 14.52
C TRP A 152 -9.55 -14.11 14.57
N LYS A 153 -10.83 -14.21 14.18
CA LYS A 153 -11.55 -15.47 14.10
C LYS A 153 -11.27 -16.18 12.76
N HIS A 154 -10.11 -16.83 12.63
CA HIS A 154 -9.61 -17.41 11.37
C HIS A 154 -10.55 -18.39 10.65
N LYS A 155 -11.46 -19.06 11.37
CA LYS A 155 -12.49 -19.95 10.77
C LYS A 155 -13.66 -19.19 10.10
N LYS A 156 -13.80 -17.90 10.39
CA LYS A 156 -14.85 -17.02 9.87
C LYS A 156 -14.32 -15.94 8.93
N CYS A 157 -13.08 -15.52 9.14
CA CYS A 157 -12.36 -14.59 8.29
C CYS A 157 -10.98 -15.18 8.01
N THR A 158 -10.78 -15.63 6.78
CA THR A 158 -9.53 -16.27 6.34
C THR A 158 -8.37 -15.27 6.29
N LEU A 159 -7.15 -15.80 6.28
CA LEU A 159 -5.95 -14.97 6.13
C LEU A 159 -5.90 -14.28 4.75
N ASP A 160 -6.49 -14.88 3.72
CA ASP A 160 -6.61 -14.26 2.39
C ASP A 160 -7.59 -13.08 2.38
N GLU A 161 -8.68 -13.13 3.16
CA GLU A 161 -9.57 -11.98 3.35
C GLU A 161 -8.88 -10.84 4.11
N VAL A 162 -8.08 -11.15 5.13
CA VAL A 162 -7.22 -10.13 5.79
C VAL A 162 -6.30 -9.47 4.77
N TYR A 163 -5.63 -10.28 3.94
CA TYR A 163 -4.75 -9.75 2.90
C TYR A 163 -5.50 -8.85 1.92
N LYS A 164 -6.68 -9.25 1.45
CA LYS A 164 -7.53 -8.43 0.58
C LYS A 164 -7.89 -7.08 1.21
N GLY A 165 -8.28 -7.07 2.49
CA GLY A 165 -8.54 -5.83 3.21
C GLY A 165 -7.29 -4.93 3.29
N ALA A 166 -6.12 -5.50 3.57
CA ALA A 166 -4.86 -4.76 3.55
C ALA A 166 -4.50 -4.20 2.17
N VAL A 167 -4.78 -4.94 1.09
CA VAL A 167 -4.61 -4.47 -0.29
C VAL A 167 -5.52 -3.27 -0.57
N ILE A 168 -6.80 -3.35 -0.19
CA ILE A 168 -7.76 -2.24 -0.38
C ILE A 168 -7.27 -0.98 0.35
N PHE A 169 -6.84 -1.11 1.62
CA PHE A 169 -6.31 0.03 2.37
C PHE A 169 -5.02 0.57 1.77
N LEU A 170 -4.12 -0.28 1.28
CA LEU A 170 -2.91 0.17 0.61
C LEU A 170 -3.25 0.95 -0.66
N GLU A 171 -4.12 0.42 -1.52
CA GLU A 171 -4.53 1.08 -2.77
C GLU A 171 -5.16 2.45 -2.50
N ALA A 172 -5.90 2.60 -1.40
CA ALA A 172 -6.41 3.90 -0.96
C ALA A 172 -5.28 4.82 -0.45
N ALA A 173 -4.39 4.29 0.39
CA ALA A 173 -3.31 5.07 1.00
C ALA A 173 -2.30 5.62 -0.02
N ILE A 174 -1.99 4.86 -1.09
CA ILE A 174 -1.08 5.32 -2.14
C ILE A 174 -1.69 6.41 -3.04
N MET A 175 -2.96 6.77 -2.88
CA MET A 175 -3.55 7.93 -3.56
C MET A 175 -3.23 9.23 -2.84
N GLU A 176 -2.89 9.18 -1.55
CA GLU A 176 -2.61 10.38 -0.76
C GLU A 176 -1.18 10.89 -1.03
N PRO A 177 -1.00 12.13 -1.51
CA PRO A 177 0.34 12.68 -1.77
C PRO A 177 1.27 12.62 -0.55
N ALA A 178 0.75 12.97 0.62
CA ALA A 178 1.48 12.88 1.88
C ALA A 178 1.96 11.46 2.19
N THR A 179 1.16 10.42 1.90
CA THR A 179 1.58 9.02 2.09
C THR A 179 2.59 8.57 1.04
N GLN A 180 2.47 9.02 -0.21
CA GLN A 180 3.47 8.73 -1.25
C GLN A 180 4.85 9.29 -0.85
N VAL A 181 4.87 10.47 -0.22
CA VAL A 181 6.09 11.14 0.24
C VAL A 181 6.59 10.57 1.56
N ALA A 182 5.78 10.53 2.62
CA ALA A 182 6.20 10.08 3.95
C ALA A 182 6.40 8.57 4.04
N GLY A 183 5.53 7.82 3.35
CA GLY A 183 5.38 6.37 3.47
C GLY A 183 4.35 5.96 4.51
N ALA A 184 4.37 4.68 4.85
CA ALA A 184 3.43 4.06 5.77
C ALA A 184 4.13 3.14 6.79
N GLN A 185 3.50 3.01 7.95
CA GLN A 185 3.83 2.08 9.02
C GLN A 185 2.74 1.02 9.08
N VAL A 186 3.14 -0.24 9.32
CA VAL A 186 2.19 -1.32 9.61
C VAL A 186 2.45 -1.83 11.01
N VAL A 187 1.41 -1.96 11.81
CA VAL A 187 1.47 -2.54 13.15
C VAL A 187 0.69 -3.83 13.14
N PHE A 188 1.33 -4.93 13.53
CA PHE A 188 0.69 -6.22 13.76
C PHE A 188 0.55 -6.42 15.27
N ASP A 189 -0.68 -6.38 15.77
CA ASP A 189 -0.98 -6.80 17.14
C ASP A 189 -1.22 -8.30 17.17
N MET A 190 -0.31 -9.01 17.86
CA MET A 190 -0.30 -10.46 17.96
C MET A 190 -0.83 -10.95 19.32
N ASP A 191 -1.44 -10.09 20.14
CA ASP A 191 -1.92 -10.44 21.48
C ASP A 191 -2.92 -11.60 21.44
N GLY A 192 -2.54 -12.74 22.00
CA GLY A 192 -3.35 -13.96 22.02
C GLY A 192 -3.31 -14.77 20.72
N LEU A 193 -2.28 -14.60 19.88
CA LEU A 193 -2.04 -15.48 18.74
C LEU A 193 -1.94 -16.95 19.19
N SER A 194 -2.83 -17.77 18.66
CA SER A 194 -2.92 -19.21 18.95
C SER A 194 -2.18 -20.06 17.91
N LEU A 195 -1.83 -21.29 18.30
CA LEU A 195 -1.23 -22.26 17.38
C LEU A 195 -2.11 -22.55 16.15
N GLN A 196 -3.45 -22.59 16.31
CA GLN A 196 -4.37 -22.81 15.18
C GLN A 196 -4.33 -21.67 14.15
N GLN A 197 -4.19 -20.42 14.62
CA GLN A 197 -4.01 -19.26 13.74
C GLN A 197 -2.65 -19.27 13.06
N THR A 198 -1.58 -19.66 13.76
CA THR A 198 -0.24 -19.80 13.18
C THR A 198 -0.23 -20.74 11.97
N TRP A 199 -1.02 -21.81 11.98
CA TRP A 199 -1.12 -22.75 10.86
C TRP A 199 -1.85 -22.20 9.62
N GLN A 200 -2.51 -21.05 9.72
CA GLN A 200 -3.07 -20.37 8.54
C GLN A 200 -1.98 -19.71 7.69
N PHE A 201 -0.82 -19.40 8.28
CA PHE A 201 0.32 -18.90 7.54
C PHE A 201 1.02 -20.05 6.83
N SER A 202 1.46 -19.80 5.60
CA SER A 202 2.19 -20.77 4.79
C SER A 202 3.34 -20.10 4.02
N PRO A 203 4.38 -20.84 3.61
CA PRO A 203 5.44 -20.27 2.78
C PRO A 203 4.95 -19.62 1.48
N PRO A 204 4.00 -20.19 0.71
CA PRO A 204 3.44 -19.52 -0.47
C PRO A 204 2.74 -18.20 -0.13
N PHE A 205 1.99 -18.17 0.97
CA PHE A 205 1.35 -16.93 1.46
C PHE A 205 2.41 -15.89 1.81
N ALA A 206 3.41 -16.27 2.63
CA ALA A 206 4.50 -15.38 3.04
C ALA A 206 5.25 -14.82 1.84
N LYS A 207 5.58 -15.67 0.85
CA LYS A 207 6.23 -15.23 -0.39
C LYS A 207 5.37 -14.21 -1.14
N ARG A 208 4.06 -14.45 -1.29
CA ARG A 208 3.14 -13.52 -1.96
C ARG A 208 3.16 -12.13 -1.29
N ILE A 209 3.08 -12.07 0.04
CA ILE A 209 3.12 -10.79 0.79
C ILE A 209 4.47 -10.10 0.63
N VAL A 210 5.57 -10.84 0.67
CA VAL A 210 6.91 -10.25 0.55
C VAL A 210 7.20 -9.76 -0.87
N ASP A 211 6.79 -10.51 -1.91
CA ASP A 211 6.87 -10.06 -3.31
C ASP A 211 6.00 -8.81 -3.52
N TRP A 212 4.81 -8.79 -2.91
CA TRP A 212 3.89 -7.66 -2.96
C TRP A 212 4.52 -6.38 -2.39
N LEU A 213 5.00 -6.44 -1.14
CA LEU A 213 5.56 -5.28 -0.43
C LEU A 213 6.89 -4.78 -0.98
N GLN A 214 7.70 -5.64 -1.59
CA GLN A 214 9.05 -5.25 -2.02
C GLN A 214 9.15 -4.76 -3.46
N ASP A 215 8.36 -5.34 -4.39
CA ASP A 215 8.51 -5.10 -5.83
C ASP A 215 7.23 -4.69 -6.54
N SER A 216 6.07 -4.90 -5.93
CA SER A 216 4.82 -4.92 -6.71
C SER A 216 3.84 -3.84 -6.30
N VAL A 217 4.22 -2.88 -5.48
CA VAL A 217 3.37 -1.74 -5.11
C VAL A 217 4.15 -0.43 -5.06
N PRO A 218 3.55 0.70 -5.49
CA PRO A 218 4.17 2.01 -5.39
C PRO A 218 4.01 2.61 -3.98
N ALA A 219 4.44 1.86 -2.96
CA ALA A 219 4.34 2.25 -1.57
C ALA A 219 5.71 2.27 -0.89
N ARG A 220 5.88 3.22 0.04
CA ARG A 220 7.08 3.31 0.87
C ARG A 220 6.77 2.77 2.26
N VAL A 221 6.93 1.46 2.47
CA VAL A 221 6.85 0.89 3.83
C VAL A 221 8.04 1.43 4.62
N LYS A 222 7.84 2.14 5.72
CA LYS A 222 8.94 2.69 6.54
C LYS A 222 9.17 1.85 7.81
N GLY A 223 8.26 0.95 8.15
CA GLY A 223 8.29 0.15 9.36
C GLY A 223 7.17 -0.88 9.40
N ILE A 224 7.50 -2.06 9.92
CA ILE A 224 6.59 -3.14 10.25
C ILE A 224 6.84 -3.46 11.71
N HIS A 225 5.87 -3.16 12.56
CA HIS A 225 5.96 -3.26 14.02
C HIS A 225 5.13 -4.44 14.48
N ILE A 226 5.73 -5.43 15.12
CA ILE A 226 5.04 -6.57 15.70
C ILE A 226 4.98 -6.36 17.20
N VAL A 227 3.78 -6.21 17.76
CA VAL A 227 3.57 -5.96 19.19
C VAL A 227 2.84 -7.13 19.84
N ASN A 228 3.03 -7.30 21.15
CA ASN A 228 2.39 -8.35 21.96
C ASN A 228 2.61 -9.77 21.39
N GLN A 229 3.80 -10.05 20.84
CA GLN A 229 4.07 -11.34 20.20
C GLN A 229 4.30 -12.47 21.21
N PRO A 230 3.50 -13.55 21.19
CA PRO A 230 3.81 -14.74 21.98
C PRO A 230 4.98 -15.52 21.36
N MET A 231 5.62 -16.40 22.13
CA MET A 231 6.75 -17.22 21.67
C MET A 231 6.48 -18.00 20.37
N ILE A 232 5.22 -18.40 20.15
CA ILE A 232 4.80 -19.14 18.94
C ILE A 232 4.89 -18.29 17.66
N PHE A 233 4.95 -16.96 17.76
CA PHE A 233 5.12 -16.07 16.61
C PHE A 233 6.38 -16.36 15.79
N ASN A 234 7.43 -16.90 16.43
CA ASN A 234 8.67 -17.29 15.74
C ASN A 234 8.42 -18.27 14.58
N VAL A 235 7.40 -19.12 14.68
CA VAL A 235 6.98 -20.01 13.58
C VAL A 235 6.50 -19.21 12.38
N VAL A 236 5.65 -18.21 12.61
CA VAL A 236 5.17 -17.30 11.55
C VAL A 236 6.36 -16.57 10.92
N PHE A 237 7.21 -15.94 11.73
CA PHE A 237 8.36 -15.18 11.23
C PHE A 237 9.30 -16.03 10.37
N ASN A 238 9.49 -17.31 10.72
CA ASN A 238 10.31 -18.23 9.95
C ASN A 238 9.78 -18.52 8.54
N PHE A 239 8.46 -18.38 8.29
CA PHE A 239 7.93 -18.46 6.92
C PHE A 239 8.27 -17.23 6.07
N PHE A 240 8.38 -16.05 6.67
CA PHE A 240 8.68 -14.81 5.96
C PHE A 240 10.19 -14.59 5.78
N LYS A 241 10.98 -14.92 6.79
CA LYS A 241 12.43 -14.65 6.86
C LYS A 241 13.22 -15.00 5.59
N PRO A 242 12.99 -16.14 4.91
CA PRO A 242 13.74 -16.52 3.70
C PRO A 242 13.53 -15.56 2.52
N PHE A 243 12.38 -14.90 2.45
CA PHE A 243 12.01 -14.04 1.32
C PHE A 243 12.35 -12.55 1.54
N LEU A 244 12.61 -12.16 2.79
CA LEU A 244 12.89 -10.76 3.16
C LEU A 244 14.30 -10.34 2.70
N ARG A 245 14.36 -9.34 1.80
CA ARG A 245 15.59 -8.62 1.49
C ARG A 245 15.96 -7.67 2.63
N GLU A 246 17.24 -7.32 2.70
CA GLU A 246 17.81 -6.47 3.75
C GLU A 246 17.00 -5.19 4.01
N LYS A 247 16.60 -4.48 2.95
CA LYS A 247 15.80 -3.25 3.06
C LYS A 247 14.46 -3.43 3.78
N LEU A 248 13.75 -4.53 3.54
CA LEU A 248 12.48 -4.79 4.24
C LEU A 248 12.73 -5.41 5.62
N ARG A 249 13.71 -6.31 5.72
CA ARG A 249 14.11 -6.94 6.98
C ARG A 249 14.52 -5.91 8.03
N SER A 250 15.28 -4.88 7.66
CA SER A 250 15.69 -3.80 8.57
C SER A 250 14.55 -2.90 9.03
N ARG A 251 13.36 -3.02 8.42
CA ARG A 251 12.15 -2.29 8.79
C ARG A 251 11.22 -3.10 9.69
N VAL A 252 11.54 -4.38 9.93
CA VAL A 252 10.77 -5.21 10.86
C VAL A 252 11.30 -5.00 12.28
N SER A 253 10.42 -4.67 13.21
CA SER A 253 10.75 -4.50 14.63
C SER A 253 9.72 -5.23 15.47
N SER A 254 10.19 -5.97 16.48
CA SER A 254 9.35 -6.73 17.41
C SER A 254 9.42 -6.11 18.80
N TYR A 255 8.28 -6.03 19.47
CA TYR A 255 8.11 -5.50 20.82
C TYR A 255 7.36 -6.56 21.63
N ILE A 256 7.94 -6.96 22.76
CA ILE A 256 7.39 -7.98 23.67
C ILE A 256 6.51 -7.29 24.70
#